data_AF-A0A8K9XQ62-F1
#
_entry.id   AF-A0A8K9XQ62-F1
#
_cell.length_a   1.000
_cell.length_b   1.000
_cell.length_c   1.000
_cell.angle_alpha   90.00
_cell.angle_beta   90.00
_cell.angle_gamma   90.00
#
_symmetry.space_group_name_H-M   'P 1'
#
loop_
_entity.id
_entity.type
_entity.pdbx_description
1 polymer ?
#
loop_
_entity_poly.entity_id
_entity_poly.type
_entity_poly.pdbx_seq_one_letter_code
_entity_poly.pdbx_strand_id
1 'polypeptide(L)'
;CSLNRTCQMGKSVEFTNLCLKPAVEVYVASSLGPEIVDEMLTGQNAFQFSSRTFFQYSILKQLLSEFNFANYVSYTCHYEDFVKNWILGEMLKRFSQGKKMFELEDCQLKGIIRVITEAITKVQTNKNGNIKELIQDICRELGEKLVIPQDALEATMILNNSNQEQFSYWLKTSVVEMEQSLREEFRNATDVSKKLEQLRIKPQNVLFTRVFGCGKQCPFCKSPCEAGGEAHNDHCASIHRPQGLGRYRFDGSKELVTDICSSSVFSESSFRCYETNGKYHPFKKYRDIFPNWHIPADPSIQASDYWKYVMAKFNKEFSKEYDACPGDIPLSWKLITKEQAEKSLRESFSITNALSPTVSPAHSSASNPF
;
A
#
# COMPACT_ATOMS: atom_id res chain seq x y z
N CYS A 1 -50.31 -16.41 -24.46
CA CYS A 1 -48.97 -16.92 -24.08
C CYS A 1 -47.83 -15.90 -24.27
N SER A 2 -47.81 -15.08 -25.33
CA SER A 2 -46.74 -14.08 -25.57
C SER A 2 -46.69 -12.96 -24.51
N LEU A 3 -47.83 -12.34 -24.20
CA LEU A 3 -47.95 -11.26 -23.20
C LEU A 3 -47.42 -11.63 -21.80
N ASN A 4 -47.66 -12.86 -21.35
CA ASN A 4 -47.19 -13.32 -20.03
C ASN A 4 -45.66 -13.55 -20.03
N ARG A 5 -45.09 -14.07 -21.12
CA ARG A 5 -43.62 -14.23 -21.25
C ARG A 5 -42.89 -12.88 -21.24
N THR A 6 -43.37 -11.90 -22.00
CA THR A 6 -42.76 -10.55 -22.05
C THR A 6 -42.83 -9.85 -20.70
N CYS A 7 -43.90 -10.07 -19.93
CA CYS A 7 -44.04 -9.53 -18.58
C CYS A 7 -43.05 -10.14 -17.58
N GLN A 8 -42.83 -11.48 -17.60
CA GLN A 8 -41.86 -12.10 -16.70
C GLN A 8 -40.42 -11.70 -17.04
N MET A 9 -40.09 -11.64 -18.33
CA MET A 9 -38.78 -11.16 -18.80
C MET A 9 -38.49 -9.74 -18.32
N GLY A 10 -39.44 -8.81 -18.47
CA GLY A 10 -39.27 -7.42 -18.01
C GLY A 10 -39.00 -7.31 -16.51
N LYS A 11 -39.71 -8.08 -15.68
CA LYS A 11 -39.54 -8.10 -14.22
C LYS A 11 -38.18 -8.66 -13.79
N SER A 12 -37.73 -9.74 -14.44
CA SER A 12 -36.42 -10.31 -14.18
C SER A 12 -35.30 -9.33 -14.54
N VAL A 13 -35.44 -8.63 -15.66
CA VAL A 13 -34.51 -7.56 -16.07
C VAL A 13 -34.52 -6.41 -15.07
N GLU A 14 -35.69 -5.98 -14.61
CA GLU A 14 -35.84 -4.89 -13.63
C GLU A 14 -35.17 -5.23 -12.29
N PHE A 15 -35.45 -6.42 -11.73
CA PHE A 15 -34.79 -6.89 -10.50
C PHE A 15 -33.27 -7.00 -10.67
N THR A 16 -32.79 -7.53 -11.79
CA THR A 16 -31.35 -7.60 -12.06
C THR A 16 -30.72 -6.21 -12.12
N ASN A 17 -31.31 -5.27 -12.85
CA ASN A 17 -30.72 -3.96 -13.07
C ASN A 17 -30.81 -3.01 -11.87
N LEU A 18 -31.92 -3.06 -11.12
CA LEU A 18 -32.13 -2.17 -9.98
C LEU A 18 -31.56 -2.72 -8.68
N CYS A 19 -31.53 -4.05 -8.51
CA CYS A 19 -31.13 -4.68 -7.25
C CYS A 19 -29.77 -5.38 -7.35
N LEU A 20 -29.62 -6.34 -8.28
CA LEU A 20 -28.43 -7.19 -8.32
C LEU A 20 -27.21 -6.46 -8.87
N LYS A 21 -27.33 -5.73 -9.99
CA LYS A 21 -26.21 -5.05 -10.64
C LYS A 21 -25.50 -4.06 -9.70
N PRO A 22 -26.20 -3.11 -9.04
CA PRO A 22 -25.53 -2.16 -8.15
C PRO A 22 -24.90 -2.86 -6.95
N ALA A 23 -25.55 -3.90 -6.42
CA ALA A 23 -25.02 -4.68 -5.30
C ALA A 23 -23.73 -5.42 -5.69
N VAL A 24 -23.67 -5.99 -6.90
CA VAL A 24 -22.47 -6.66 -7.43
C VAL A 24 -21.33 -5.67 -7.65
N GLU A 25 -21.60 -4.48 -8.20
CA GLU A 25 -20.60 -3.43 -8.36
C GLU A 25 -19.96 -3.04 -7.01
N VAL A 26 -20.80 -2.81 -6.00
CA VAL A 26 -20.34 -2.48 -4.63
C VAL A 26 -19.56 -3.64 -4.02
N TYR A 27 -20.00 -4.88 -4.22
CA TYR A 27 -19.31 -6.08 -3.74
C TYR A 27 -17.90 -6.16 -4.35
N VAL A 28 -17.78 -6.09 -5.67
CA VAL A 28 -16.50 -6.18 -6.37
C VAL A 28 -15.57 -5.05 -5.90
N ALA A 29 -16.03 -3.79 -5.88
CA ALA A 29 -15.22 -2.67 -5.42
C ALA A 29 -14.75 -2.84 -3.96
N SER A 30 -15.57 -3.45 -3.10
CA SER A 30 -15.24 -3.69 -1.69
C SER A 30 -14.28 -4.86 -1.48
N SER A 31 -14.32 -5.88 -2.34
CA SER A 31 -13.47 -7.07 -2.21
C SER A 31 -12.08 -6.90 -2.81
N LEU A 32 -11.86 -5.91 -3.69
CA LEU A 32 -10.57 -5.68 -4.33
C LEU A 32 -9.43 -5.30 -3.39
N GLY A 33 -9.72 -4.62 -2.26
CA GLY A 33 -8.68 -4.12 -1.35
C GLY A 33 -7.73 -5.23 -0.86
N PRO A 34 -8.24 -6.30 -0.23
CA PRO A 34 -7.46 -7.47 0.17
C PRO A 34 -6.74 -8.16 -1.00
N GLU A 35 -7.40 -8.33 -2.14
CA GLU A 35 -6.81 -8.98 -3.32
C GLU A 35 -5.59 -8.21 -3.86
N ILE A 36 -5.66 -6.88 -3.85
CA ILE A 36 -4.54 -6.01 -4.23
C ILE A 36 -3.39 -6.15 -3.23
N VAL A 37 -3.67 -6.23 -1.93
CA VAL A 37 -2.64 -6.47 -0.91
C VAL A 37 -1.94 -7.81 -1.17
N ASP A 38 -2.71 -8.87 -1.39
CA ASP A 38 -2.15 -10.21 -1.60
C ASP A 38 -1.36 -10.29 -2.91
N GLU A 39 -1.84 -9.67 -3.98
CA GLU A 39 -1.09 -9.56 -5.22
C GLU A 39 0.24 -8.82 -5.00
N MET A 40 0.22 -7.69 -4.29
CA MET A 40 1.43 -6.93 -3.97
C MET A 40 2.46 -7.75 -3.19
N LEU A 41 1.99 -8.63 -2.29
CA LEU A 41 2.83 -9.50 -1.47
C LEU A 41 3.34 -10.76 -2.17
N THR A 42 2.64 -11.27 -3.19
CA THR A 42 2.92 -12.61 -3.74
C THR A 42 3.33 -12.65 -5.20
N GLY A 43 2.97 -11.66 -6.02
CA GLY A 43 3.30 -11.71 -7.46
C GLY A 43 4.61 -10.99 -7.83
N GLN A 44 4.66 -10.40 -9.02
CA GLN A 44 5.87 -9.76 -9.56
C GLN A 44 6.40 -8.65 -8.64
N ASN A 45 7.73 -8.59 -8.46
CA ASN A 45 8.41 -7.68 -7.53
C ASN A 45 7.99 -7.82 -6.05
N ALA A 46 7.35 -8.92 -5.65
CA ALA A 46 7.04 -9.22 -4.25
C ALA A 46 8.25 -9.13 -3.32
N PHE A 47 9.47 -9.28 -3.86
CA PHE A 47 10.72 -9.08 -3.13
C PHE A 47 10.72 -7.82 -2.27
N GLN A 48 10.29 -6.68 -2.82
CA GLN A 48 10.28 -5.41 -2.09
C GLN A 48 9.27 -5.36 -0.94
N PHE A 49 8.27 -6.24 -0.92
CA PHE A 49 7.29 -6.37 0.15
C PHE A 49 7.48 -7.63 1.01
N SER A 50 8.47 -8.47 0.70
CA SER A 50 8.68 -9.78 1.34
C SER A 50 9.21 -9.68 2.76
N SER A 51 9.97 -8.62 3.07
CA SER A 51 10.44 -8.32 4.41
C SER A 51 10.62 -6.82 4.61
N ARG A 52 10.62 -6.38 5.86
CA ARG A 52 10.92 -4.99 6.24
C ARG A 52 12.29 -4.54 5.74
N THR A 53 13.29 -5.41 5.85
CA THR A 53 14.67 -5.17 5.39
C THR A 53 14.68 -4.88 3.89
N PHE A 54 14.04 -5.72 3.08
CA PHE A 54 13.98 -5.50 1.63
C PHE A 54 13.17 -4.28 1.25
N PHE A 55 12.10 -3.99 1.98
CA PHE A 55 11.28 -2.80 1.76
C PHE A 55 12.06 -1.52 2.03
N GLN A 56 12.73 -1.40 3.19
CA GLN A 56 13.55 -0.25 3.52
C GLN A 56 14.71 -0.07 2.54
N TYR A 57 15.37 -1.17 2.14
CA TYR A 57 16.40 -1.15 1.11
C TYR A 57 15.87 -0.61 -0.22
N SER A 58 14.70 -1.08 -0.68
CA SER A 58 14.11 -0.63 -1.95
C SER A 58 13.81 0.87 -1.96
N ILE A 59 13.25 1.40 -0.86
CA ILE A 59 13.01 2.84 -0.72
C ILE A 59 14.33 3.63 -0.75
N LEU A 60 15.31 3.24 0.06
CA LEU A 60 16.60 3.95 0.13
C LEU A 60 17.36 3.87 -1.20
N LYS A 61 17.25 2.75 -1.91
CA LYS A 61 17.82 2.57 -3.24
C LYS A 61 17.15 3.51 -4.25
N GLN A 62 15.82 3.62 -4.23
CA GLN A 62 15.10 4.55 -5.09
C GLN A 62 15.48 6.01 -4.76
N LEU A 63 15.52 6.38 -3.48
CA LEU A 63 15.95 7.71 -3.04
C LEU A 63 17.37 8.05 -3.52
N LEU A 64 18.30 7.08 -3.52
CA LEU A 64 19.63 7.27 -4.05
C LEU A 64 19.64 7.38 -5.57
N SER A 65 18.82 6.58 -6.26
CA SER A 65 18.70 6.59 -7.71
C SER A 65 18.19 7.94 -8.22
N GLU A 66 17.03 8.38 -7.72
CA GLU A 66 16.39 9.66 -8.05
C GLU A 66 17.17 10.86 -7.55
N PHE A 67 17.84 10.71 -6.40
CA PHE A 67 18.67 11.72 -5.75
C PHE A 67 18.03 13.11 -5.67
N ASN A 68 16.76 13.15 -5.29
CA ASN A 68 15.98 14.37 -5.14
C ASN A 68 15.91 14.80 -3.66
N PHE A 69 16.35 16.03 -3.37
CA PHE A 69 16.39 16.56 -1.99
C PHE A 69 15.02 16.55 -1.30
N ALA A 70 13.96 16.97 -1.99
CA ALA A 70 12.62 17.04 -1.40
C ALA A 70 12.12 15.65 -0.97
N ASN A 71 12.48 14.60 -1.72
CA ASN A 71 12.16 13.23 -1.34
C ASN A 71 12.89 12.80 -0.06
N TYR A 72 14.15 13.21 0.16
CA TYR A 72 14.86 12.96 1.42
C TYR A 72 14.26 13.72 2.60
N VAL A 73 13.82 14.96 2.41
CA VAL A 73 13.12 15.75 3.43
C VAL A 73 11.79 15.08 3.79
N SER A 74 11.00 14.70 2.79
CA SER A 74 9.71 14.02 2.98
C SER A 74 9.89 12.67 3.68
N TYR A 75 10.83 11.83 3.22
CA TYR A 75 11.19 10.57 3.88
C TYR A 75 11.59 10.77 5.35
N THR A 76 12.24 11.90 5.67
CA THR A 76 12.75 12.14 7.02
C THR A 76 11.72 12.77 7.96
N CYS A 77 10.94 13.74 7.47
CA CYS A 77 10.04 14.55 8.28
C CYS A 77 8.57 14.14 8.17
N HIS A 78 8.18 13.49 7.07
CA HIS A 78 6.81 13.07 6.74
C HIS A 78 6.79 11.59 6.37
N TYR A 79 7.45 10.78 7.20
CA TYR A 79 7.83 9.40 6.87
C TYR A 79 6.64 8.50 6.49
N GLU A 80 5.58 8.50 7.29
CA GLU A 80 4.40 7.66 7.04
C GLU A 80 3.72 8.02 5.71
N ASP A 81 3.53 9.31 5.43
CA ASP A 81 2.94 9.78 4.18
C ASP A 81 3.83 9.48 2.99
N PHE A 82 5.14 9.73 3.11
CA PHE A 82 6.11 9.40 2.07
C PHE A 82 6.03 7.92 1.69
N VAL A 83 5.97 7.03 2.67
CA VAL A 83 5.97 5.59 2.45
C VAL A 83 4.64 5.12 1.88
N LYS A 84 3.50 5.63 2.38
CA LYS A 84 2.19 5.31 1.81
C LYS A 84 2.08 5.75 0.35
N ASN A 85 2.62 6.93 0.02
CA ASN A 85 2.67 7.43 -1.35
C ASN A 85 3.60 6.59 -2.22
N TRP A 86 4.73 6.13 -1.68
CA TRP A 86 5.63 5.20 -2.36
C TRP A 86 4.93 3.87 -2.68
N ILE A 87 4.24 3.27 -1.71
CA ILE A 87 3.46 2.04 -1.92
C ILE A 87 2.37 2.25 -2.97
N LEU A 88 1.67 3.39 -2.93
CA LEU A 88 0.69 3.76 -3.95
C LEU A 88 1.31 3.85 -5.34
N GLY A 89 2.48 4.46 -5.47
CA GLY A 89 3.24 4.52 -6.72
C GLY A 89 3.59 3.12 -7.26
N GLU A 90 4.02 2.20 -6.40
CA GLU A 90 4.29 0.81 -6.79
C GLU A 90 3.04 0.06 -7.22
N MET A 91 1.90 0.29 -6.56
CA MET A 91 0.61 -0.26 -7.01
C MET A 91 0.23 0.28 -8.39
N LEU A 92 0.31 1.59 -8.60
CA LEU A 92 0.01 2.19 -9.90
C LEU A 92 0.88 1.59 -11.02
N LYS A 93 2.20 1.48 -10.80
CA LYS A 93 3.10 0.85 -11.78
C LYS A 93 2.64 -0.57 -12.14
N ARG A 94 2.22 -1.35 -11.15
CA ARG A 94 1.85 -2.76 -11.33
C ARG A 94 0.49 -2.95 -11.99
N PHE A 95 -0.51 -2.17 -11.57
CA PHE A 95 -1.90 -2.37 -11.99
C PHE A 95 -2.26 -1.56 -13.22
N SER A 96 -1.58 -0.44 -13.50
CA SER A 96 -1.78 0.36 -14.72
C SER A 96 -1.16 -0.28 -15.96
N GLN A 97 -0.19 -1.19 -15.79
CA GLN A 97 0.43 -1.92 -16.89
C GLN A 97 -0.25 -3.29 -17.06
N GLY A 98 -0.95 -3.48 -18.18
CA GLY A 98 -1.57 -4.75 -18.52
C GLY A 98 -2.99 -4.93 -17.98
N LYS A 99 -3.37 -6.19 -17.71
CA LYS A 99 -4.77 -6.57 -17.41
C LYS A 99 -5.00 -6.96 -15.96
N LYS A 100 -4.01 -6.81 -15.09
CA LYS A 100 -4.03 -7.42 -13.76
C LYS A 100 -5.16 -6.89 -12.87
N MET A 101 -5.44 -5.59 -12.92
CA MET A 101 -6.59 -5.01 -12.22
C MET A 101 -7.90 -5.63 -12.67
N PHE A 102 -8.09 -5.73 -13.99
CA PHE A 102 -9.25 -6.37 -14.60
C PHE A 102 -9.34 -7.87 -14.25
N GLU A 103 -8.23 -8.58 -14.18
CA GLU A 103 -8.21 -10.01 -13.79
C GLU A 103 -8.72 -10.20 -12.36
N LEU A 104 -8.36 -9.31 -11.43
CA LEU A 104 -8.90 -9.33 -10.06
C LEU A 104 -10.40 -9.03 -10.07
N GLU A 105 -10.84 -7.99 -10.79
CA GLU A 105 -12.27 -7.65 -10.92
C GLU A 105 -13.09 -8.81 -11.53
N ASP A 106 -12.59 -9.42 -12.61
CA ASP A 106 -13.21 -10.55 -13.30
C ASP A 106 -13.30 -11.79 -12.40
N CYS A 107 -12.28 -12.02 -11.57
CA CYS A 107 -12.29 -13.11 -10.60
C CYS A 107 -13.38 -12.91 -9.54
N GLN A 108 -13.46 -11.71 -8.97
CA GLN A 108 -14.47 -11.37 -7.96
C GLN A 108 -15.89 -11.39 -8.54
N LEU A 109 -16.06 -10.86 -9.76
CA LEU A 109 -17.32 -10.90 -10.49
C LEU A 109 -17.81 -12.34 -10.72
N LYS A 110 -16.96 -13.21 -11.27
CA LYS A 110 -17.30 -14.64 -11.47
C LYS A 110 -17.68 -15.32 -10.15
N GLY A 111 -16.94 -15.01 -9.08
CA GLY A 111 -17.21 -15.54 -7.75
C GLY A 111 -18.62 -15.21 -7.26
N ILE A 112 -19.02 -13.93 -7.33
CA ILE A 112 -20.34 -13.50 -6.86
C ILE A 112 -21.48 -13.91 -7.80
N ILE A 113 -21.25 -13.95 -9.12
CA ILE A 113 -22.24 -14.44 -10.09
C ILE A 113 -22.55 -15.93 -9.85
N ARG A 114 -21.55 -16.75 -9.52
CA ARG A 114 -21.76 -18.14 -9.11
C ARG A 114 -22.65 -18.23 -7.87
N VAL A 115 -22.38 -17.42 -6.84
CA VAL A 115 -23.20 -17.36 -5.62
C VAL A 115 -24.65 -16.98 -5.94
N ILE A 116 -24.88 -15.97 -6.78
CA ILE A 116 -26.23 -15.56 -7.21
C ILE A 116 -26.94 -16.70 -7.95
N THR A 117 -26.24 -17.37 -8.88
CA THR A 117 -26.81 -18.48 -9.67
C THR A 117 -27.16 -19.68 -8.79
N GLU A 118 -26.32 -20.00 -7.80
CA GLU A 118 -26.58 -21.03 -6.79
C GLU A 118 -27.80 -20.68 -5.93
N ALA A 119 -27.90 -19.44 -5.45
CA ALA A 119 -29.05 -18.98 -4.66
C ALA A 119 -30.36 -19.09 -5.45
N ILE A 120 -30.39 -18.62 -6.70
CA ILE A 120 -31.57 -18.73 -7.58
C ILE A 120 -31.95 -20.21 -7.78
N THR A 121 -30.97 -21.09 -8.00
CA THR A 121 -31.22 -22.52 -8.23
C THR A 121 -31.72 -23.24 -6.98
N LYS A 122 -31.20 -22.88 -5.79
CA LYS A 122 -31.63 -23.45 -4.51
C LYS A 122 -33.10 -23.14 -4.24
N VAL A 123 -33.51 -21.88 -4.38
CA VAL A 123 -34.88 -21.45 -4.08
C VAL A 123 -35.91 -22.04 -5.08
N GLN A 124 -35.51 -22.31 -6.33
CA GLN A 124 -36.36 -22.98 -7.33
C GLN A 124 -36.87 -24.38 -6.92
N THR A 125 -36.23 -25.03 -5.94
CA THR A 125 -36.67 -26.34 -5.45
C THR A 125 -37.95 -26.29 -4.61
N ASN A 126 -38.33 -25.11 -4.10
CA ASN A 126 -39.58 -24.86 -3.36
C ASN A 126 -40.68 -24.33 -4.29
N LYS A 127 -41.57 -25.21 -4.76
CA LYS A 127 -42.52 -24.96 -5.87
C LYS A 127 -43.84 -24.25 -5.51
N ASN A 128 -44.02 -23.77 -4.28
CA ASN A 128 -45.35 -23.35 -3.78
C ASN A 128 -45.51 -21.84 -3.53
N GLY A 129 -44.64 -20.98 -4.08
CA GLY A 129 -44.64 -19.54 -3.77
C GLY A 129 -44.97 -18.61 -4.95
N ASN A 130 -45.26 -17.35 -4.63
CA ASN A 130 -45.35 -16.27 -5.63
C ASN A 130 -43.96 -15.64 -5.92
N ILE A 131 -43.85 -14.77 -6.93
CA ILE A 131 -42.55 -14.15 -7.30
C ILE A 131 -41.99 -13.30 -6.16
N LYS A 132 -42.84 -12.63 -5.37
CA LYS A 132 -42.38 -11.81 -4.24
C LYS A 132 -41.67 -12.68 -3.19
N GLU A 133 -42.27 -13.81 -2.83
CA GLU A 133 -41.66 -14.79 -1.93
C GLU A 133 -40.35 -15.35 -2.51
N LEU A 134 -40.33 -15.67 -3.80
CA LEU A 134 -39.09 -16.11 -4.48
C LEU A 134 -37.98 -15.05 -4.37
N ILE A 135 -38.28 -13.78 -4.63
CA ILE A 135 -37.30 -12.69 -4.52
C ILE A 135 -36.82 -12.54 -3.07
N GLN A 136 -37.73 -12.59 -2.09
CA GLN A 136 -37.38 -12.52 -0.66
C GLN A 136 -36.48 -13.68 -0.25
N ASP A 137 -36.75 -14.88 -0.73
CA ASP A 137 -35.95 -16.07 -0.48
C ASP A 137 -34.56 -15.94 -1.11
N ILE A 138 -34.46 -15.45 -2.35
CA ILE A 138 -33.17 -15.15 -2.99
C ILE A 138 -32.40 -14.11 -2.18
N CYS A 139 -33.04 -13.01 -1.78
CA CYS A 139 -32.38 -11.97 -0.99
C CYS A 139 -31.91 -12.50 0.37
N ARG A 140 -32.67 -13.40 1.00
CA ARG A 140 -32.29 -14.05 2.26
C ARG A 140 -31.08 -14.98 2.09
N GLU A 141 -31.05 -15.76 1.00
CA GLU A 141 -29.89 -16.61 0.67
C GLU A 141 -28.64 -15.78 0.34
N LEU A 142 -28.82 -14.56 -0.19
CA LEU A 142 -27.73 -13.65 -0.53
C LEU A 142 -27.29 -12.73 0.61
N GLY A 143 -28.10 -12.53 1.64
CA GLY A 143 -27.95 -11.42 2.59
C GLY A 143 -26.62 -11.35 3.35
N GLU A 144 -25.93 -12.47 3.55
CA GLU A 144 -24.59 -12.49 4.16
C GLU A 144 -23.46 -12.12 3.18
N LYS A 145 -23.72 -12.22 1.87
CA LYS A 145 -22.71 -12.10 0.81
C LYS A 145 -22.91 -10.87 -0.08
N LEU A 146 -24.15 -10.41 -0.23
CA LEU A 146 -24.52 -9.33 -1.13
C LEU A 146 -25.56 -8.43 -0.47
N VAL A 147 -25.21 -7.16 -0.31
CA VAL A 147 -26.12 -6.16 0.27
C VAL A 147 -26.98 -5.59 -0.85
N ILE A 148 -28.25 -5.97 -0.88
CA ILE A 148 -29.22 -5.49 -1.88
C ILE A 148 -29.91 -4.22 -1.33
N PRO A 149 -30.00 -3.13 -2.11
CA PRO A 149 -30.69 -1.92 -1.70
C PRO A 149 -32.19 -2.18 -1.45
N GLN A 150 -32.66 -1.86 -0.25
CA GLN A 150 -34.04 -2.15 0.19
C GLN A 150 -35.08 -1.31 -0.55
N ASP A 151 -34.74 -0.07 -0.89
CA ASP A 151 -35.56 0.84 -1.70
C ASP A 151 -35.75 0.34 -3.13
N ALA A 152 -34.67 -0.12 -3.76
CA ALA A 152 -34.73 -0.77 -5.07
C ALA A 152 -35.55 -2.06 -5.01
N LEU A 153 -35.37 -2.84 -3.94
CA LEU A 153 -36.12 -4.06 -3.72
C LEU A 153 -37.62 -3.78 -3.62
N GLU A 154 -38.04 -2.78 -2.85
CA GLU A 154 -39.44 -2.37 -2.71
C GLU A 154 -40.06 -1.89 -4.04
N ALA A 155 -39.30 -1.14 -4.85
CA ALA A 155 -39.72 -0.73 -6.19
C ALA A 155 -39.96 -1.94 -7.11
N THR A 156 -39.12 -2.96 -7.03
CA THR A 156 -39.26 -4.21 -7.81
C THR A 156 -40.36 -5.15 -7.29
N MET A 157 -40.88 -4.93 -6.08
CA MET A 157 -41.87 -5.80 -5.41
C MET A 157 -43.34 -5.51 -5.75
N ILE A 158 -43.62 -4.55 -6.65
CA ILE A 158 -44.98 -4.28 -7.17
C ILE A 158 -45.38 -5.41 -8.16
N LEU A 159 -45.64 -6.61 -7.64
CA LEU A 159 -45.77 -7.82 -8.45
C LEU A 159 -47.09 -8.57 -8.19
N ASN A 160 -47.88 -8.74 -9.26
CA ASN A 160 -49.12 -9.52 -9.32
C ASN A 160 -48.85 -11.03 -9.59
N ASN A 161 -49.79 -11.90 -9.19
CA ASN A 161 -49.78 -13.38 -9.32
C ASN A 161 -49.21 -13.85 -10.68
N SER A 162 -48.06 -14.53 -10.66
CA SER A 162 -47.25 -14.85 -11.84
C SER A 162 -46.52 -16.20 -11.70
N ASN A 163 -46.01 -16.73 -12.81
CA ASN A 163 -45.33 -18.04 -12.89
C ASN A 163 -43.85 -17.95 -12.41
N GLN A 164 -43.55 -18.61 -11.29
CA GLN A 164 -42.23 -18.63 -10.64
C GLN A 164 -41.13 -19.27 -11.50
N GLU A 165 -41.43 -20.35 -12.23
CA GLU A 165 -40.46 -21.07 -13.08
C GLU A 165 -40.01 -20.20 -14.26
N GLN A 166 -40.93 -19.47 -14.90
CA GLN A 166 -40.59 -18.57 -16.00
C GLN A 166 -39.76 -17.38 -15.53
N PHE A 167 -40.13 -16.74 -14.43
CA PHE A 167 -39.34 -15.65 -13.84
C PHE A 167 -37.93 -16.12 -13.48
N SER A 168 -37.83 -17.30 -12.87
CA SER A 168 -36.57 -17.96 -12.53
C SER A 168 -35.64 -18.21 -13.72
N TYR A 169 -36.20 -18.66 -14.84
CA TYR A 169 -35.46 -18.84 -16.09
C TYR A 169 -34.93 -17.50 -16.63
N TRP A 170 -35.80 -16.49 -16.74
CA TRP A 170 -35.41 -15.18 -17.23
C TRP A 170 -34.41 -14.47 -16.32
N LEU A 171 -34.54 -14.64 -15.00
CA LEU A 171 -33.60 -14.09 -14.03
C LEU A 171 -32.20 -14.66 -14.22
N LYS A 172 -32.07 -15.98 -14.45
CA LYS A 172 -30.77 -16.59 -14.78
C LYS A 172 -30.17 -16.01 -16.05
N THR A 173 -30.99 -15.83 -17.10
CA THR A 173 -30.54 -15.19 -18.36
C THR A 173 -30.08 -13.75 -18.12
N SER A 174 -30.86 -12.95 -17.39
CA SER A 174 -30.50 -11.57 -17.07
C SER A 174 -29.22 -11.47 -16.21
N VAL A 175 -28.98 -12.42 -15.30
CA VAL A 175 -27.72 -12.47 -14.53
C VAL A 175 -26.52 -12.74 -15.44
N VAL A 176 -26.64 -13.62 -16.44
CA VAL A 176 -25.57 -13.87 -17.42
C VAL A 176 -25.31 -12.63 -18.28
N GLU A 177 -26.36 -11.93 -18.72
CA GLU A 177 -26.23 -10.68 -19.47
C GLU A 177 -25.58 -9.57 -18.61
N MET A 178 -25.96 -9.47 -17.33
CA MET A 178 -25.37 -8.55 -16.36
C MET A 178 -23.88 -8.85 -16.14
N GLU A 179 -23.48 -10.12 -15.99
CA GLU A 179 -22.07 -10.51 -15.90
C GLU A 179 -21.28 -10.01 -17.12
N GLN A 180 -21.80 -10.22 -18.33
CA GLN A 180 -21.14 -9.79 -19.56
C GLN A 180 -21.02 -8.26 -19.63
N SER A 181 -22.10 -7.54 -19.28
CA SER A 181 -22.10 -6.07 -19.24
C SER A 181 -21.06 -5.54 -18.26
N LEU A 182 -21.08 -6.02 -17.01
CA LEU A 182 -20.15 -5.59 -15.97
C LEU A 182 -18.70 -5.92 -16.34
N ARG A 183 -18.47 -7.08 -16.95
CA ARG A 183 -17.15 -7.48 -17.40
C ARG A 183 -16.57 -6.51 -18.44
N GLU A 184 -17.38 -6.08 -19.41
CA GLU A 184 -16.95 -5.09 -20.40
C GLU A 184 -16.79 -3.70 -19.76
N GLU A 185 -17.67 -3.31 -18.83
CA GLU A 185 -17.55 -2.06 -18.07
C GLU A 185 -16.22 -2.00 -17.29
N PHE A 186 -15.88 -3.06 -16.55
CA PHE A 186 -14.62 -3.15 -15.80
C PHE A 186 -13.38 -3.15 -16.70
N ARG A 187 -13.46 -3.84 -17.85
CA ARG A 187 -12.39 -3.84 -18.86
C ARG A 187 -12.15 -2.45 -19.43
N ASN A 188 -13.22 -1.69 -19.68
CA ASN A 188 -13.15 -0.35 -20.28
C ASN A 188 -12.76 0.73 -19.25
N ALA A 189 -13.00 0.50 -17.96
CA ALA A 189 -12.55 1.37 -16.89
C ALA A 189 -11.04 1.21 -16.63
N THR A 190 -10.20 1.88 -17.42
CA THR A 190 -8.74 1.73 -17.37
C THR A 190 -8.04 2.61 -16.32
N ASP A 191 -8.75 3.56 -15.70
CA ASP A 191 -8.18 4.43 -14.67
C ASP A 191 -8.05 3.71 -13.32
N VAL A 192 -6.86 3.16 -13.11
CA VAL A 192 -6.50 2.46 -11.86
C VAL A 192 -6.46 3.42 -10.66
N SER A 193 -6.08 4.69 -10.84
CA SER A 193 -6.00 5.64 -9.73
C SER A 193 -7.39 5.84 -9.13
N LYS A 194 -8.38 6.10 -9.99
CA LYS A 194 -9.78 6.25 -9.58
C LYS A 194 -10.32 4.99 -8.88
N LYS A 195 -9.97 3.80 -9.38
CA LYS A 195 -10.35 2.53 -8.75
C LYS A 195 -9.76 2.40 -7.33
N LEU A 196 -8.47 2.69 -7.15
CA LEU A 196 -7.79 2.66 -5.84
C LEU A 196 -8.38 3.70 -4.86
N GLU A 197 -8.75 4.88 -5.35
CA GLU A 197 -9.41 5.93 -4.58
C GLU A 197 -10.81 5.52 -4.08
N GLN A 198 -11.52 4.68 -4.83
CA GLN A 198 -12.86 4.19 -4.47
C GLN A 198 -12.84 3.00 -3.50
N LEU A 199 -11.71 2.33 -3.33
CA LEU A 199 -11.62 1.18 -2.41
C LEU A 199 -11.93 1.58 -0.97
N ARG A 200 -12.78 0.79 -0.31
CA ARG A 200 -13.09 0.95 1.12
C ARG A 200 -11.87 0.71 2.00
N ILE A 201 -11.14 -0.37 1.73
CA ILE A 201 -9.85 -0.66 2.38
C ILE A 201 -8.76 -0.05 1.52
N LYS A 202 -7.89 0.78 2.12
CA LYS A 202 -6.74 1.37 1.43
C LYS A 202 -5.55 0.41 1.47
N PRO A 203 -5.17 -0.27 0.37
CA PRO A 203 -4.13 -1.29 0.39
C PRO A 203 -2.77 -0.75 0.85
N GLN A 204 -2.45 0.52 0.55
CA GLN A 204 -1.24 1.18 1.02
C GLN A 204 -1.15 1.28 2.55
N ASN A 205 -2.28 1.44 3.25
CA ASN A 205 -2.30 1.51 4.71
C ASN A 205 -2.11 0.11 5.31
N VAL A 206 -2.70 -0.90 4.68
CA VAL A 206 -2.54 -2.31 5.09
C VAL A 206 -1.09 -2.76 4.88
N LEU A 207 -0.51 -2.49 3.70
CA LEU A 207 0.88 -2.83 3.39
C LEU A 207 1.88 -2.07 4.26
N PHE A 208 1.64 -0.79 4.53
CA PHE A 208 2.45 -0.01 5.47
C PHE A 208 2.49 -0.69 6.83
N THR A 209 1.33 -1.01 7.41
CA THR A 209 1.28 -1.64 8.74
C THR A 209 1.94 -3.03 8.72
N ARG A 210 1.63 -3.85 7.71
CA ARG A 210 2.06 -5.25 7.62
C ARG A 210 3.56 -5.43 7.34
N VAL A 211 4.11 -4.68 6.39
CA VAL A 211 5.50 -4.86 5.92
C VAL A 211 6.46 -3.95 6.67
N PHE A 212 6.00 -2.75 7.04
CA PHE A 212 6.88 -1.71 7.51
C PHE A 212 6.91 -1.56 9.03
N GLY A 213 5.78 -1.82 9.71
CA GLY A 213 5.68 -1.80 11.18
C GLY A 213 5.03 -0.54 11.72
N CYS A 214 5.51 -0.05 12.87
CA CYS A 214 4.78 0.93 13.69
C CYS A 214 4.89 2.40 13.22
N GLY A 215 5.66 2.69 12.17
CA GLY A 215 5.86 4.05 11.66
C GLY A 215 6.67 5.01 12.55
N LYS A 216 7.05 4.60 13.78
CA LYS A 216 7.84 5.44 14.70
C LYS A 216 9.26 5.66 14.16
N GLN A 217 9.84 6.81 14.50
CA GLN A 217 11.21 7.18 14.11
C GLN A 217 12.04 7.57 15.33
N CYS A 218 13.35 7.27 15.28
CA CYS A 218 14.32 7.61 16.31
C CYS A 218 14.22 9.12 16.63
N PRO A 219 14.15 9.51 17.90
CA PRO A 219 13.91 10.90 18.29
C PRO A 219 14.98 11.86 17.74
N PHE A 220 16.23 11.38 17.62
CA PHE A 220 17.38 12.19 17.24
C PHE A 220 17.63 12.25 15.73
N CYS A 221 17.83 11.10 15.08
CA CYS A 221 18.19 11.05 13.66
C CYS A 221 17.02 10.73 12.73
N LYS A 222 15.81 10.51 13.26
CA LYS A 222 14.63 10.12 12.48
C LYS A 222 14.81 8.82 11.67
N SER A 223 15.79 7.97 12.01
CA SER A 223 15.84 6.61 11.44
C SER A 223 14.59 5.85 11.85
N PRO A 224 13.99 5.07 10.95
CA PRO A 224 12.74 4.42 11.28
C PRO A 224 12.91 3.22 12.20
N CYS A 225 11.84 2.89 12.92
CA CYS A 225 11.80 1.71 13.77
C CYS A 225 11.87 0.43 12.93
N GLU A 226 12.71 -0.50 13.39
CA GLU A 226 12.90 -1.82 12.79
C GLU A 226 12.31 -2.94 13.65
N ALA A 227 11.75 -2.64 14.84
CA ALA A 227 11.20 -3.65 15.75
C ALA A 227 10.03 -4.42 15.12
N GLY A 228 10.05 -5.74 15.29
CA GLY A 228 9.05 -6.68 14.77
C GLY A 228 7.69 -6.57 15.47
N GLY A 229 6.62 -6.99 14.78
CA GLY A 229 5.26 -6.99 15.32
C GLY A 229 4.58 -5.60 15.31
N GLU A 230 3.25 -5.60 15.15
CA GLU A 230 2.44 -4.36 15.18
C GLU A 230 2.34 -3.77 16.59
N ALA A 231 2.30 -4.63 17.61
CA ALA A 231 2.26 -4.25 19.02
C ALA A 231 3.62 -4.49 19.69
N HIS A 232 4.55 -3.55 19.51
CA HIS A 232 5.78 -3.51 20.29
C HIS A 232 5.89 -2.19 21.05
N ASN A 233 6.36 -2.30 22.30
CA ASN A 233 6.57 -1.13 23.15
C ASN A 233 7.99 -0.56 23.00
N ASP A 234 8.96 -1.40 22.65
CA ASP A 234 10.36 -1.00 22.45
C ASP A 234 10.67 -0.76 20.97
N HIS A 235 11.33 0.36 20.69
CA HIS A 235 11.73 0.81 19.37
C HIS A 235 13.24 0.75 19.22
N CYS A 236 13.72 0.30 18.07
CA CYS A 236 15.14 0.26 17.74
C CYS A 236 15.35 0.53 16.26
N ALA A 237 16.57 0.90 15.89
CA ALA A 237 17.05 0.95 14.52
C ALA A 237 18.49 0.44 14.51
N SER A 238 18.82 -0.44 13.57
CA SER A 238 20.20 -0.89 13.37
C SER A 238 21.03 0.15 12.60
N ILE A 239 20.38 0.90 11.71
CA ILE A 239 21.04 1.91 10.87
C ILE A 239 20.66 3.31 11.35
N HIS A 240 21.51 3.90 12.19
CA HIS A 240 21.45 5.31 12.52
C HIS A 240 22.15 6.17 11.46
N ARG A 241 21.66 7.41 11.30
CA ARG A 241 22.17 8.40 10.34
C ARG A 241 22.60 9.68 11.07
N PRO A 242 23.39 10.57 10.43
CA PRO A 242 23.75 11.86 11.02
C PRO A 242 22.53 12.59 11.56
N GLN A 243 22.60 13.05 12.81
CA GLN A 243 21.46 13.66 13.50
C GLN A 243 20.99 14.96 12.83
N GLY A 244 21.89 15.64 12.11
CA GLY A 244 21.57 16.80 11.27
C GLY A 244 20.50 16.54 10.22
N LEU A 245 20.44 15.32 9.68
CA LEU A 245 19.35 14.92 8.79
C LEU A 245 18.00 14.87 9.52
N GLY A 246 18.02 14.58 10.82
CA GLY A 246 16.86 14.61 11.72
C GLY A 246 16.55 15.99 12.32
N ARG A 247 17.13 17.07 11.77
CA ARG A 247 17.02 18.48 12.21
C ARG A 247 17.86 18.87 13.43
N TYR A 248 18.75 17.99 13.90
CA TYR A 248 19.60 18.28 15.06
C TYR A 248 20.78 19.19 14.69
N ARG A 249 21.04 20.20 15.51
CA ARG A 249 22.12 21.18 15.28
C ARG A 249 22.76 21.60 16.60
N PHE A 250 24.00 22.07 16.53
CA PHE A 250 24.65 22.69 17.68
C PHE A 250 23.97 24.01 18.03
N ASP A 251 23.80 24.30 19.32
CA ASP A 251 23.04 25.47 19.76
C ASP A 251 23.75 26.81 19.49
N GLY A 252 25.08 26.82 19.66
CA GLY A 252 25.90 28.01 19.45
C GLY A 252 26.11 28.29 17.97
N SER A 253 26.71 27.35 17.24
CA SER A 253 27.05 27.54 15.82
C SER A 253 25.88 27.36 14.87
N LYS A 254 24.76 26.74 15.33
CA LYS A 254 23.64 26.29 14.51
C LYS A 254 24.00 25.26 13.44
N GLU A 255 25.22 24.73 13.44
CA GLU A 255 25.68 23.77 12.45
C GLU A 255 24.98 22.42 12.63
N LEU A 256 24.60 21.80 11.51
CA LEU A 256 24.00 20.47 11.52
C LEU A 256 24.97 19.43 12.08
N VAL A 257 24.48 18.58 13.00
CA VAL A 257 25.31 17.56 13.67
C VAL A 257 25.60 16.40 12.71
N THR A 258 26.88 16.07 12.51
CA THR A 258 27.31 14.94 11.69
C THR A 258 27.37 13.61 12.46
N ASP A 259 27.45 13.67 13.79
CA ASP A 259 27.41 12.49 14.66
C ASP A 259 26.10 11.71 14.55
N ILE A 260 26.21 10.40 14.74
CA ILE A 260 25.06 9.49 14.83
C ILE A 260 24.62 9.31 16.29
N CYS A 261 23.46 8.67 16.46
CA CYS A 261 22.88 8.45 17.79
C CYS A 261 23.79 7.59 18.68
N SER A 262 24.36 6.51 18.13
CA SER A 262 25.20 5.56 18.88
C SER A 262 26.45 6.20 19.49
N SER A 263 27.15 7.05 18.74
CA SER A 263 28.30 7.78 19.26
C SER A 263 27.89 8.84 20.29
N SER A 264 26.75 9.51 20.07
CA SER A 264 26.23 10.53 21.00
C SER A 264 25.84 9.92 22.35
N VAL A 265 25.11 8.80 22.36
CA VAL A 265 24.74 8.10 23.61
C VAL A 265 25.92 7.46 24.32
N PHE A 266 27.04 7.19 23.63
CA PHE A 266 28.29 6.76 24.26
C PHE A 266 29.09 7.92 24.88
N SER A 267 28.94 9.14 24.35
CA SER A 267 29.71 10.32 24.76
C SER A 267 29.18 11.00 26.03
N GLU A 268 29.94 11.97 26.57
CA GLU A 268 29.49 12.88 27.65
C GLU A 268 28.64 14.05 27.13
N SER A 269 28.29 14.06 25.84
CA SER A 269 27.50 15.15 25.26
C SER A 269 26.07 15.16 25.82
N SER A 270 25.42 16.31 25.66
CA SER A 270 24.04 16.53 26.09
C SER A 270 23.18 16.97 24.92
N PHE A 271 21.90 16.64 25.01
CA PHE A 271 20.86 16.97 24.05
C PHE A 271 19.81 17.85 24.71
N ARG A 272 19.02 18.57 23.93
CA ARG A 272 17.82 19.25 24.40
C ARG A 272 16.71 19.13 23.37
N CYS A 273 15.48 18.98 23.83
CA CYS A 273 14.33 18.83 22.95
C CYS A 273 13.10 19.45 23.61
N TYR A 274 11.96 19.32 22.94
CA TYR A 274 10.69 19.77 23.47
C TYR A 274 10.36 19.07 24.80
N GLU A 275 10.60 17.76 24.87
CA GLU A 275 10.34 16.91 26.03
C GLU A 275 11.22 17.28 27.24
N THR A 276 12.39 17.89 27.02
CA THR A 276 13.25 18.41 28.10
C THR A 276 12.95 19.87 28.46
N ASN A 277 11.89 20.47 27.89
CA ASN A 277 11.60 21.90 27.99
C ASN A 277 12.82 22.77 27.61
N GLY A 278 13.59 22.34 26.62
CA GLY A 278 14.80 23.03 26.16
C GLY A 278 15.99 22.99 27.13
N LYS A 279 15.91 22.22 28.23
CA LYS A 279 17.03 22.01 29.14
C LYS A 279 17.96 20.93 28.60
N TYR A 280 19.26 21.08 28.86
CA TYR A 280 20.24 20.06 28.52
C TYR A 280 20.04 18.80 29.36
N HIS A 281 20.09 17.66 28.68
CA HIS A 281 20.00 16.33 29.24
C HIS A 281 21.14 15.47 28.69
N PRO A 282 21.87 14.71 29.53
CA PRO A 282 22.93 13.84 29.03
C PRO A 282 22.39 12.80 28.05
N PHE A 283 23.08 12.60 26.92
CA PHE A 283 22.71 11.56 25.95
C PHE A 283 22.79 10.16 26.55
N LYS A 284 23.74 9.88 27.44
CA LYS A 284 23.82 8.60 28.19
C LYS A 284 22.56 8.26 28.99
N LYS A 285 21.76 9.27 29.33
CA LYS A 285 20.51 9.14 30.08
C LYS A 285 19.28 9.42 29.23
N TYR A 286 19.38 9.32 27.90
CA TYR A 286 18.26 9.65 27.00
C TYR A 286 16.96 8.89 27.31
N ARG A 287 17.06 7.70 27.92
CA ARG A 287 15.91 6.87 28.32
C ARG A 287 15.03 7.49 29.40
N ASP A 288 15.53 8.47 30.15
CA ASP A 288 14.71 9.25 31.09
C ASP A 288 13.62 10.05 30.33
N ILE A 289 13.87 10.36 29.06
CA ILE A 289 12.99 11.12 28.17
C ILE A 289 12.32 10.20 27.13
N PHE A 290 13.07 9.25 26.59
CA PHE A 290 12.62 8.31 25.56
C PHE A 290 12.80 6.85 26.04
N PRO A 291 12.03 6.40 27.05
CA PRO A 291 12.26 5.11 27.73
C PRO A 291 12.14 3.91 26.78
N ASN A 292 11.27 4.04 25.79
CA ASN A 292 10.93 3.01 24.82
C ASN A 292 11.92 2.93 23.64
N TRP A 293 12.94 3.78 23.57
CA TRP A 293 13.94 3.71 22.50
C TRP A 293 15.19 2.96 22.96
N HIS A 294 15.68 2.03 22.14
CA HIS A 294 16.95 1.35 22.31
C HIS A 294 17.94 1.83 21.24
N ILE A 295 18.98 2.53 21.70
CA ILE A 295 20.08 3.04 20.88
C ILE A 295 21.35 2.45 21.48
N PRO A 296 22.11 1.64 20.72
CA PRO A 296 23.32 1.02 21.24
C PRO A 296 24.41 2.08 21.50
N ALA A 297 24.96 2.09 22.71
CA ALA A 297 26.09 2.94 23.07
C ALA A 297 27.41 2.28 22.64
N ASP A 298 27.82 2.57 21.41
CA ASP A 298 29.01 1.98 20.80
C ASP A 298 29.75 3.04 19.95
N PRO A 299 30.98 3.41 20.32
CA PRO A 299 31.77 4.41 19.59
C PRO A 299 32.35 3.85 18.29
N SER A 300 32.38 2.53 18.10
CA SER A 300 32.85 1.89 16.87
C SER A 300 31.82 1.97 15.74
N ILE A 301 30.54 2.18 16.07
CA ILE A 301 29.48 2.36 15.07
C ILE A 301 29.63 3.75 14.43
N GLN A 302 29.67 3.76 13.09
CA GLN A 302 29.80 4.96 12.27
C GLN A 302 28.62 5.07 11.30
N ALA A 303 28.36 6.27 10.79
CA ALA A 303 27.38 6.44 9.72
C ALA A 303 27.78 5.59 8.49
N SER A 304 26.82 4.94 7.84
CA SER A 304 27.08 4.23 6.59
C SER A 304 27.50 5.20 5.49
N ASP A 305 28.27 4.73 4.50
CA ASP A 305 28.71 5.60 3.40
C ASP A 305 27.53 6.15 2.60
N TYR A 306 26.40 5.44 2.59
CA TYR A 306 25.13 5.97 2.11
C TYR A 306 24.74 7.28 2.80
N TRP A 307 24.65 7.29 4.14
CA TRP A 307 24.20 8.47 4.87
C TRP A 307 25.27 9.57 4.92
N LYS A 308 26.56 9.20 4.92
CA LYS A 308 27.66 10.14 4.74
C LYS A 308 27.57 10.85 3.39
N TYR A 309 27.29 10.10 2.31
CA TYR A 309 27.11 10.64 0.96
C TYR A 309 25.93 11.62 0.90
N VAL A 310 24.76 11.21 1.41
CA VAL A 310 23.56 12.08 1.47
C VAL A 310 23.85 13.37 2.25
N MET A 311 24.43 13.25 3.44
CA MET A 311 24.75 14.40 4.28
C MET A 311 25.78 15.31 3.62
N ALA A 312 26.80 14.77 2.94
CA ALA A 312 27.82 15.56 2.26
C ALA A 312 27.27 16.31 1.03
N LYS A 313 26.37 15.69 0.27
CA LYS A 313 25.80 16.28 -0.96
C LYS A 313 24.71 17.29 -0.70
N PHE A 314 23.84 17.06 0.28
CA PHE A 314 22.72 17.94 0.61
C PHE A 314 22.94 18.81 1.86
N ASN A 315 24.19 18.93 2.32
CA ASN A 315 24.53 19.65 3.55
C ASN A 315 23.96 21.08 3.59
N LYS A 316 24.09 21.82 2.48
CA LYS A 316 23.63 23.20 2.38
C LYS A 316 22.10 23.26 2.28
N GLU A 317 21.50 22.37 1.51
CA GLU A 317 20.07 22.28 1.30
C GLU A 317 19.34 21.94 2.61
N PHE A 318 19.82 20.94 3.35
CA PHE A 318 19.32 20.63 4.69
C PHE A 318 19.50 21.81 5.65
N SER A 319 20.65 22.51 5.61
CA SER A 319 20.87 23.65 6.49
C SER A 319 19.86 24.77 6.23
N LYS A 320 19.55 25.04 4.96
CA LYS A 320 18.53 26.02 4.57
C LYS A 320 17.13 25.58 4.97
N GLU A 321 16.76 24.33 4.70
CA GLU A 321 15.45 23.77 5.04
C GLU A 321 15.18 23.81 6.55
N TYR A 322 16.22 23.66 7.38
CA TYR A 322 16.09 23.56 8.83
C TYR A 322 16.41 24.85 9.60
N ASP A 323 16.62 25.97 8.89
CA ASP A 323 17.09 27.24 9.46
C ASP A 323 18.32 27.05 10.35
N ALA A 324 19.33 26.42 9.75
CA ALA A 324 20.56 25.97 10.38
C ALA A 324 21.78 26.40 9.54
N CYS A 325 22.98 26.26 10.12
CA CYS A 325 24.22 26.41 9.40
C CYS A 325 24.66 25.05 8.80
N PRO A 326 25.36 25.04 7.66
CA PRO A 326 25.96 23.83 7.11
C PRO A 326 26.80 23.10 8.16
N GLY A 327 26.59 21.80 8.32
CA GLY A 327 27.41 20.99 9.24
C GLY A 327 28.85 20.85 8.76
N ASP A 328 29.81 20.67 9.66
CA ASP A 328 31.21 20.42 9.31
C ASP A 328 31.36 19.01 8.71
N ILE A 329 31.43 18.93 7.38
CA ILE A 329 31.54 17.67 6.64
C ILE A 329 33.01 17.29 6.43
N PRO A 330 33.46 16.13 6.96
CA PRO A 330 34.81 15.63 6.72
C PRO A 330 35.13 15.48 5.23
N LEU A 331 36.38 15.77 4.85
CA LEU A 331 36.83 15.64 3.45
C LEU A 331 36.59 14.22 2.90
N SER A 332 36.79 13.19 3.73
CA SER A 332 36.55 11.79 3.34
C SER A 332 35.10 11.53 2.92
N TRP A 333 34.12 12.21 3.50
CA TRP A 333 32.71 12.05 3.13
C TRP A 333 32.40 12.70 1.78
N LYS A 334 33.05 13.82 1.48
CA LYS A 334 32.91 14.54 0.20
C LYS A 334 33.45 13.72 -0.99
N LEU A 335 34.38 12.80 -0.71
CA LEU A 335 34.99 11.91 -1.70
C LEU A 335 34.18 10.64 -1.98
N ILE A 336 33.14 10.35 -1.18
CA ILE A 336 32.30 9.17 -1.39
C ILE A 336 31.54 9.31 -2.72
N THR A 337 31.60 8.27 -3.55
CA THR A 337 30.87 8.21 -4.82
C THR A 337 29.47 7.63 -4.64
N LYS A 338 28.60 7.84 -5.64
CA LYS A 338 27.23 7.27 -5.61
C LYS A 338 27.29 5.73 -5.59
N GLU A 339 28.26 5.14 -6.28
CA GLU A 339 28.47 3.69 -6.36
C GLU A 339 28.93 3.12 -5.02
N GLN A 340 29.80 3.85 -4.30
CA GLN A 340 30.21 3.49 -2.93
C GLN A 340 29.03 3.58 -1.96
N ALA A 341 28.20 4.63 -2.07
CA ALA A 341 26.97 4.77 -1.29
C ALA A 341 25.99 3.62 -1.56
N GLU A 342 25.80 3.22 -2.83
CA GLU A 342 24.93 2.10 -3.19
C GLU A 342 25.49 0.76 -2.71
N LYS A 343 26.81 0.55 -2.81
CA LYS A 343 27.49 -0.63 -2.28
C LYS A 343 27.29 -0.75 -0.77
N SER A 344 27.53 0.34 -0.04
CA SER A 344 27.33 0.39 1.42
C SER A 344 25.87 0.14 1.81
N LEU A 345 24.90 0.63 1.01
CA LEU A 345 23.49 0.34 1.22
C LEU A 345 23.20 -1.16 1.07
N ARG A 346 23.70 -1.82 0.01
CA ARG A 346 23.55 -3.27 -0.16
C ARG A 346 24.11 -4.06 1.01
N GLU A 347 25.32 -3.70 1.46
CA GLU A 347 25.99 -4.34 2.59
C GLU A 347 25.20 -4.19 3.88
N SER A 348 24.69 -2.98 4.17
CA SER A 348 23.92 -2.68 5.39
C SER A 348 22.63 -3.51 5.49
N PHE A 349 22.02 -3.86 4.36
CA PHE A 349 20.80 -4.67 4.29
C PHE A 349 21.06 -6.14 3.91
N SER A 350 22.33 -6.57 3.88
CA SER A 350 22.72 -7.95 3.52
C SER A 350 22.17 -8.42 2.16
N ILE A 351 22.07 -7.51 1.18
CA ILE A 351 21.58 -7.83 -0.16
C ILE A 351 22.70 -8.48 -0.98
N THR A 352 22.58 -9.76 -1.28
CA THR A 352 23.54 -10.48 -2.14
C THR A 352 23.24 -10.22 -3.62
N ASN A 353 24.27 -10.21 -4.47
CA ASN A 353 24.18 -9.89 -5.90
C ASN A 353 23.28 -10.83 -6.73
N ALA A 354 22.81 -11.94 -6.16
CA ALA A 354 22.02 -12.96 -6.84
C ALA A 354 20.54 -12.58 -7.13
N LEU A 355 20.07 -11.43 -6.64
CA LEU A 355 18.65 -11.01 -6.73
C LEU A 355 18.40 -9.85 -7.70
N SER A 356 19.36 -9.53 -8.57
CA SER A 356 19.12 -8.54 -9.63
C SER A 356 18.34 -9.23 -10.76
N PRO A 357 17.10 -8.82 -11.10
CA PRO A 357 16.43 -9.34 -12.29
C PRO A 357 17.28 -8.92 -13.49
N THR A 358 17.87 -9.89 -14.17
CA THR A 358 18.57 -9.68 -15.42
C THR A 358 17.55 -9.19 -16.43
N VAL A 359 17.68 -7.93 -16.85
CA VAL A 359 17.05 -7.46 -18.08
C VAL A 359 17.75 -8.20 -19.22
N SER A 360 17.12 -9.24 -19.76
CA SER A 360 17.58 -9.88 -20.99
C SER A 360 17.55 -8.85 -22.12
N PRO A 361 18.65 -8.64 -22.86
CA PRO A 361 18.62 -7.82 -24.07
C PRO A 361 17.68 -8.47 -25.08
N ALA A 362 16.77 -7.68 -25.63
CA ALA A 362 15.95 -8.10 -26.77
C ALA A 362 16.87 -8.57 -27.90
N HIS A 363 16.77 -9.84 -28.26
CA HIS A 363 17.39 -10.37 -29.48
C HIS A 363 16.78 -9.65 -30.68
N SER A 364 17.56 -8.78 -31.29
CA SER A 364 17.31 -8.28 -32.65
C SER A 364 17.62 -9.40 -33.64
N SER A 365 16.64 -10.23 -33.98
CA SER A 365 16.70 -11.07 -35.16
C SER A 365 16.31 -10.22 -36.38
N ALA A 366 17.31 -9.56 -36.97
CA ALA A 366 17.22 -9.06 -38.33
C ALA A 366 17.43 -10.25 -39.28
N SER A 367 16.33 -10.79 -39.80
CA SER A 367 16.35 -11.67 -40.96
C SER A 367 16.26 -10.78 -42.19
N ASN A 368 17.33 -10.70 -42.98
CA ASN A 368 17.29 -10.15 -44.33
C ASN A 368 17.61 -11.27 -45.34
N PRO A 369 17.00 -11.25 -46.53
CA PRO A 369 16.87 -12.41 -47.38
C PRO A 369 18.04 -12.56 -48.35
N PHE A 370 18.43 -13.80 -48.59
CA PHE A 370 18.98 -14.28 -49.86
C PHE A 370 18.51 -15.72 -50.08
#